data_AF-A0A7X1LNB4-F1
#
_entry.id   AF-A0A7X1LNB4-F1
#
_cell.length_a   1.000
_cell.length_b   1.000
_cell.length_c   1.000
_cell.angle_alpha   90.00
_cell.angle_beta   90.00
_cell.angle_gamma   90.00
#
_symmetry.space_group_name_H-M   'P 1'
#
loop_
_entity.id
_entity.type
_entity.pdbx_description
1 polymer ?
#
loop_
_entity_poly.entity_id
_entity_poly.type
_entity_poly.pdbx_seq_one_letter_code
_entity_poly.pdbx_strand_id
1 'polypeptide(L)'
;MDFDGLAADPEDVISDGLDGGYRSRTEALREVLRDPAESPADRFLACVALTRWGDPDGYEAVIRAAGAPERVAWRGASYDRFLGQDDTFGVLADAVGQSVDMVEVRGTAAQRMRAAEALLSIADQVPFGRRISALLSWDLVAASLDTVQTAVSRGTTRLGAQPPSYDLGLQLALMIRAAHRIAPEWAEDAGARLRAAHPGGRALRELPTGGVEGRGSARSAVTMPGDGGGVR
;
A
#
# COMPACT_ATOMS: atom_id res chain seq x y z
N MET A 1 -12.04 13.30 -20.59
CA MET A 1 -11.40 14.09 -21.66
C MET A 1 -10.13 14.71 -21.11
N ASP A 2 -9.04 14.72 -21.87
CA ASP A 2 -7.77 15.41 -21.53
C ASP A 2 -7.95 16.93 -21.48
N PHE A 3 -6.84 17.67 -21.27
CA PHE A 3 -6.85 19.13 -21.23
C PHE A 3 -7.21 19.80 -22.55
N ASP A 4 -7.14 19.07 -23.66
CA ASP A 4 -7.47 19.53 -25.01
C ASP A 4 -8.87 19.08 -25.47
N GLY A 5 -9.61 18.35 -24.63
CA GLY A 5 -10.97 17.92 -24.91
C GLY A 5 -11.08 16.63 -25.72
N LEU A 6 -10.02 15.82 -25.80
CA LEU A 6 -10.02 14.50 -26.45
C LEU A 6 -10.35 13.39 -25.46
N ALA A 7 -10.87 12.26 -25.98
CA ALA A 7 -11.07 11.07 -25.17
C ALA A 7 -9.71 10.56 -24.68
N ALA A 8 -9.53 10.50 -23.37
CA ALA A 8 -8.28 10.13 -22.73
C ALA A 8 -8.57 9.17 -21.58
N ASP A 9 -7.61 8.30 -21.30
CA ASP A 9 -7.64 7.45 -20.11
C ASP A 9 -7.73 8.36 -18.87
N PRO A 10 -8.66 8.12 -17.94
CA PRO A 10 -8.73 8.88 -16.68
C PRO A 10 -7.38 9.02 -15.96
N GLU A 11 -6.50 8.03 -16.04
CA GLU A 11 -5.16 8.09 -15.43
C GLU A 11 -4.26 9.13 -16.11
N ASP A 12 -4.35 9.27 -17.44
CA ASP A 12 -3.62 10.29 -18.21
C ASP A 12 -4.13 11.68 -17.84
N VAL A 13 -5.45 11.86 -17.73
CA VAL A 13 -6.06 13.14 -17.33
C VAL A 13 -5.66 13.55 -15.90
N ILE A 14 -5.59 12.59 -14.99
CA ILE A 14 -5.18 12.84 -13.61
C ILE A 14 -3.70 13.23 -13.55
N SER A 15 -2.87 12.57 -14.36
CA SER A 15 -1.43 12.83 -14.45
C SER A 15 -1.14 14.19 -15.09
N ASP A 16 -1.75 14.50 -16.23
CA ASP A 16 -1.62 15.79 -16.93
C ASP A 16 -2.09 16.96 -16.05
N GLY A 17 -3.02 16.70 -15.13
CA GLY A 17 -3.49 17.71 -14.18
C GLY A 17 -2.38 18.25 -13.29
N LEU A 18 -1.32 17.47 -13.03
CA LEU A 18 -0.21 17.87 -12.17
C LEU A 18 0.63 19.00 -12.75
N ASP A 19 0.63 19.20 -14.07
CA ASP A 19 1.36 20.30 -14.75
C ASP A 19 0.64 21.67 -14.68
N GLY A 20 -0.34 21.79 -13.77
CA GLY A 20 -1.08 23.02 -13.50
C GLY A 20 -2.54 23.01 -13.94
N GLY A 21 -2.92 22.03 -14.77
CA GLY A 21 -4.29 21.83 -15.25
C GLY A 21 -5.31 21.55 -14.13
N TYR A 22 -4.86 21.02 -12.98
CA TYR A 22 -5.72 20.76 -11.82
C TYR A 22 -6.50 21.99 -11.35
N ARG A 23 -5.95 23.20 -11.49
CA ARG A 23 -6.54 24.44 -10.94
C ARG A 23 -7.89 24.77 -11.57
N SER A 24 -8.05 24.56 -12.87
CA SER A 24 -9.29 24.87 -13.59
C SER A 24 -10.36 23.79 -13.40
N ARG A 25 -9.99 22.59 -12.93
CA ARG A 25 -10.88 21.43 -12.79
C ARG A 25 -11.27 21.09 -11.36
N THR A 26 -10.52 21.60 -10.37
CA THR A 26 -10.72 21.26 -8.95
C THR A 26 -12.17 21.48 -8.51
N GLU A 27 -12.78 22.62 -8.84
CA GLU A 27 -14.13 22.92 -8.35
C GLU A 27 -15.20 22.02 -8.98
N ALA A 28 -15.14 21.82 -10.31
CA ALA A 28 -16.04 20.90 -11.00
C ALA A 28 -15.93 19.46 -10.47
N LEU A 29 -14.72 18.98 -10.15
CA LEU A 29 -14.57 17.65 -9.56
C LEU A 29 -15.10 17.57 -8.12
N ARG A 30 -15.05 18.65 -7.35
CA ARG A 30 -15.68 18.68 -6.01
C ARG A 30 -17.19 18.61 -6.11
N GLU A 31 -17.79 19.25 -7.11
CA GLU A 31 -19.22 19.14 -7.40
C GLU A 31 -19.58 17.68 -7.73
N VAL A 32 -18.85 17.07 -8.68
CA VAL A 32 -19.05 15.65 -9.05
C VAL A 32 -18.92 14.73 -7.84
N LEU A 33 -17.87 14.88 -7.02
CA LEU A 33 -17.65 14.03 -5.85
C LEU A 33 -18.81 14.08 -4.84
N ARG A 34 -19.42 15.26 -4.68
CA ARG A 34 -20.48 15.52 -3.69
C ARG A 34 -21.87 15.19 -4.21
N ASP A 35 -22.08 15.16 -5.52
CA ASP A 35 -23.39 14.91 -6.12
C ASP A 35 -23.78 13.41 -6.03
N PRO A 36 -24.85 13.04 -5.31
CA PRO A 36 -25.32 11.65 -5.27
C PRO A 36 -26.00 11.19 -6.57
N ALA A 37 -26.36 12.10 -7.48
CA ALA A 37 -26.92 11.77 -8.79
C ALA A 37 -25.84 11.36 -9.79
N GLU A 38 -24.58 11.76 -9.56
CA GLU A 38 -23.45 11.34 -10.37
C GLU A 38 -23.14 9.86 -10.20
N SER A 39 -22.58 9.26 -11.25
CA SER A 39 -22.30 7.83 -11.24
C SER A 39 -21.24 7.49 -10.17
N PRO A 40 -21.32 6.31 -9.52
CA PRO A 40 -20.28 5.90 -8.57
C PRO A 40 -18.87 5.89 -9.16
N ALA A 41 -18.74 5.57 -10.45
CA ALA A 41 -17.45 5.59 -11.14
C ALA A 41 -16.90 7.01 -11.32
N ASP A 42 -17.74 7.98 -11.69
CA ASP A 42 -17.31 9.37 -11.84
C ASP A 42 -16.93 9.98 -10.50
N ARG A 43 -17.68 9.66 -9.44
CA ARG A 43 -17.36 10.04 -8.07
C ARG A 43 -16.05 9.40 -7.60
N PHE A 44 -15.76 8.16 -8.02
CA PHE A 44 -14.47 7.50 -7.75
C PHE A 44 -13.32 8.27 -8.38
N LEU A 45 -13.42 8.52 -9.68
CA LEU A 45 -12.39 9.24 -10.43
C LEU A 45 -12.19 10.66 -9.91
N ALA A 46 -13.26 11.37 -9.56
CA ALA A 46 -13.18 12.67 -8.93
C ALA A 46 -12.42 12.63 -7.59
N CYS A 47 -12.70 11.64 -6.74
CA CYS A 47 -11.96 11.49 -5.49
C CYS A 47 -10.48 11.17 -5.72
N VAL A 48 -10.16 10.24 -6.63
CA VAL A 48 -8.78 9.88 -6.98
C VAL A 48 -8.01 11.10 -7.49
N ALA A 49 -8.58 11.85 -8.43
CA ALA A 49 -7.99 13.06 -8.99
C ALA A 49 -7.74 14.13 -7.92
N LEU A 50 -8.77 14.47 -7.13
CA LEU A 50 -8.66 15.46 -6.06
C LEU A 50 -7.60 15.06 -5.02
N THR A 51 -7.52 13.77 -4.68
CA THR A 51 -6.54 13.25 -3.73
C THR A 51 -5.13 13.37 -4.28
N ARG A 52 -4.91 12.95 -5.53
CA ARG A 52 -3.61 13.03 -6.20
C ARG A 52 -3.12 14.46 -6.39
N TRP A 53 -4.05 15.40 -6.59
CA TRP A 53 -3.76 16.84 -6.68
C TRP A 53 -3.60 17.52 -5.31
N GLY A 54 -3.58 16.75 -4.22
CA GLY A 54 -3.39 17.26 -2.86
C GLY A 54 -4.55 18.10 -2.34
N ASP A 55 -5.77 17.90 -2.85
CA ASP A 55 -6.95 18.64 -2.43
C ASP A 55 -7.52 18.13 -1.09
N PRO A 56 -7.88 19.03 -0.15
CA PRO A 56 -8.47 18.64 1.12
C PRO A 56 -9.74 17.79 1.00
N ASP A 57 -10.61 18.06 0.03
CA ASP A 57 -11.87 17.33 -0.14
C ASP A 57 -11.63 15.89 -0.62
N GLY A 58 -10.58 15.67 -1.42
CA GLY A 58 -10.13 14.34 -1.82
C GLY A 58 -9.71 13.51 -0.61
N TYR A 59 -8.81 14.04 0.21
CA TYR A 59 -8.36 13.36 1.44
C TYR A 59 -9.52 13.09 2.42
N GLU A 60 -10.43 14.04 2.61
CA GLU A 60 -11.58 13.85 3.48
C GLU A 60 -12.55 12.77 2.95
N ALA A 61 -12.72 12.67 1.63
CA ALA A 61 -13.48 11.58 1.04
C ALA A 61 -12.79 10.22 1.24
N VAL A 62 -11.46 10.14 1.15
CA VAL A 62 -10.70 8.92 1.48
C VAL A 62 -10.89 8.51 2.94
N ILE A 63 -10.77 9.45 3.88
CA ILE A 63 -10.95 9.19 5.32
C ILE A 63 -12.37 8.67 5.59
N ARG A 64 -13.40 9.32 5.02
CA ARG A 64 -14.79 8.87 5.15
C ARG A 64 -15.02 7.48 4.54
N ALA A 65 -14.42 7.20 3.38
CA ALA A 65 -14.51 5.89 2.74
C ALA A 65 -13.86 4.79 3.61
N ALA A 66 -12.72 5.08 4.25
CA ALA A 66 -12.06 4.16 5.16
C ALA A 66 -12.83 3.92 6.46
N GLY A 67 -13.67 4.87 6.91
CA GLY A 67 -14.49 4.74 8.11
C GLY A 67 -15.64 3.73 7.98
N ALA A 68 -16.08 3.40 6.76
CA ALA A 68 -17.14 2.41 6.50
C ALA A 68 -16.93 1.76 5.12
N PRO A 69 -15.86 0.96 4.93
CA PRO A 69 -15.40 0.53 3.62
C PRO A 69 -16.42 -0.35 2.87
N GLU A 70 -17.31 -1.04 3.58
CA GLU A 70 -18.41 -1.86 3.03
C GLU A 70 -19.61 -1.05 2.54
N ARG A 71 -19.73 0.23 2.94
CA ARG A 71 -20.87 1.11 2.58
C ARG A 71 -20.51 2.13 1.51
N VAL A 72 -19.29 2.09 1.00
CA VAL A 72 -18.81 3.02 -0.02
C VAL A 72 -19.56 2.76 -1.32
N ALA A 73 -20.32 3.75 -1.79
CA ALA A 73 -21.18 3.63 -2.98
C ALA A 73 -20.40 3.26 -4.27
N TRP A 74 -19.11 3.53 -4.26
CA TRP A 74 -18.17 3.39 -5.37
C TRP A 74 -17.15 2.25 -5.11
N ARG A 75 -17.48 1.34 -4.19
CA ARG A 75 -16.76 0.07 -4.01
C ARG A 75 -16.94 -0.81 -5.25
N GLY A 76 -15.85 -1.47 -5.70
CA GLY A 76 -15.86 -2.22 -6.94
C GLY A 76 -15.96 -1.32 -8.18
N ALA A 77 -15.66 -0.02 -8.06
CA ALA A 77 -15.52 0.87 -9.22
C ALA A 77 -14.22 0.58 -10.00
N SER A 78 -13.25 -0.10 -9.38
CA SER A 78 -11.99 -0.48 -10.00
C SER A 78 -11.70 -1.96 -9.71
N TYR A 79 -11.12 -2.64 -10.69
CA TYR A 79 -10.69 -4.03 -10.57
C TYR A 79 -9.25 -4.18 -11.06
N ASP A 80 -8.46 -4.95 -10.31
CA ASP A 80 -7.14 -5.38 -10.77
C ASP A 80 -7.30 -6.27 -12.01
N ARG A 81 -6.73 -5.85 -13.13
CA ARG A 81 -6.85 -6.54 -14.43
C ARG A 81 -6.29 -7.97 -14.45
N PHE A 82 -5.41 -8.32 -13.52
CA PHE A 82 -4.76 -9.63 -13.49
C PHE A 82 -5.49 -10.63 -12.60
N LEU A 83 -6.13 -10.14 -11.53
CA LEU A 83 -6.78 -10.96 -10.52
C LEU A 83 -8.30 -10.84 -10.52
N GLY A 84 -8.86 -9.84 -11.24
CA GLY A 84 -10.30 -9.57 -11.28
C GLY A 84 -10.88 -9.19 -9.91
N GLN A 85 -10.03 -8.74 -8.99
CA GLN A 85 -10.42 -8.37 -7.62
C GLN A 85 -10.64 -6.87 -7.54
N ASP A 86 -11.62 -6.47 -6.72
CA ASP A 86 -11.83 -5.07 -6.35
C ASP A 86 -10.50 -4.47 -5.86
N ASP A 87 -10.02 -3.43 -6.54
CA ASP A 87 -8.80 -2.70 -6.18
C ASP A 87 -9.07 -1.22 -5.89
N THR A 88 -10.34 -0.84 -5.65
CA THR A 88 -10.76 0.53 -5.33
C THR A 88 -9.90 1.15 -4.22
N PHE A 89 -9.70 0.45 -3.10
CA PHE A 89 -8.87 0.95 -2.00
C PHE A 89 -7.37 0.94 -2.31
N GLY A 90 -6.92 0.04 -3.20
CA GLY A 90 -5.57 0.05 -3.74
C GLY A 90 -5.28 1.32 -4.56
N VAL A 91 -6.23 1.74 -5.40
CA VAL A 91 -6.09 2.99 -6.18
C VAL A 91 -6.11 4.23 -5.27
N LEU A 92 -6.93 4.23 -4.21
CA LEU A 92 -6.89 5.31 -3.21
C LEU A 92 -5.56 5.37 -2.46
N ALA A 93 -4.96 4.21 -2.14
CA ALA A 93 -3.64 4.14 -1.55
C ALA A 93 -2.56 4.75 -2.46
N ASP A 94 -2.60 4.45 -3.75
CA ASP A 94 -1.70 5.07 -4.74
C ASP A 94 -1.93 6.59 -4.83
N ALA A 95 -3.18 7.04 -4.89
CA ALA A 95 -3.51 8.47 -4.97
C ALA A 95 -2.97 9.26 -3.76
N VAL A 96 -3.12 8.72 -2.55
CA VAL A 96 -2.58 9.33 -1.32
C VAL A 96 -1.04 9.25 -1.27
N GLY A 97 -0.45 8.13 -1.72
CA GLY A 97 0.99 7.96 -1.73
C GLY A 97 1.66 8.96 -2.68
N GLN A 98 1.12 9.08 -3.90
CA GLN A 98 1.67 9.88 -5.00
C GLN A 98 1.34 11.38 -4.90
N SER A 99 0.44 11.80 -4.02
CA SER A 99 0.14 13.23 -3.81
C SER A 99 1.24 14.01 -3.07
N VAL A 100 2.37 13.35 -2.73
CA VAL A 100 3.49 13.94 -1.97
C VAL A 100 4.01 15.24 -2.60
N ASP A 101 4.10 15.30 -3.93
CA ASP A 101 4.63 16.49 -4.63
C ASP A 101 3.66 17.68 -4.56
N MET A 102 2.36 17.42 -4.34
CA MET A 102 1.33 18.45 -4.24
C MET A 102 1.11 18.95 -2.81
N VAL A 103 1.57 18.20 -1.81
CA VAL A 103 1.33 18.52 -0.40
C VAL A 103 1.95 19.85 0.00
N GLU A 104 3.18 20.14 -0.42
CA GLU A 104 3.84 21.42 -0.13
C GLU A 104 3.16 22.58 -0.86
N VAL A 105 2.83 22.36 -2.14
CA VAL A 105 2.13 23.35 -2.99
C VAL A 105 0.77 23.74 -2.42
N ARG A 106 0.05 22.77 -1.82
CA ARG A 106 -1.33 22.95 -1.33
C ARG A 106 -1.41 23.15 0.18
N GLY A 107 -0.31 22.97 0.92
CA GLY A 107 -0.30 23.04 2.38
C GLY A 107 -1.14 21.95 3.05
N THR A 108 -1.20 20.75 2.47
CA THR A 108 -2.13 19.66 2.89
C THR A 108 -1.47 18.45 3.53
N ALA A 109 -0.27 18.63 4.12
CA ALA A 109 0.51 17.54 4.70
C ALA A 109 -0.24 16.76 5.78
N ALA A 110 -0.90 17.47 6.70
CA ALA A 110 -1.65 16.85 7.78
C ALA A 110 -2.86 16.05 7.28
N GLN A 111 -3.52 16.52 6.22
CA GLN A 111 -4.63 15.82 5.57
C GLN A 111 -4.14 14.54 4.89
N ARG A 112 -3.01 14.59 4.17
CA ARG A 112 -2.38 13.40 3.59
C ARG A 112 -2.05 12.36 4.65
N MET A 113 -1.43 12.76 5.77
CA MET A 113 -1.08 11.85 6.86
C MET A 113 -2.33 11.17 7.44
N ARG A 114 -3.40 11.93 7.72
CA ARG A 114 -4.66 11.36 8.21
C ARG A 114 -5.32 10.40 7.22
N ALA A 115 -5.27 10.71 5.92
CA ALA A 115 -5.80 9.83 4.89
C ALA A 115 -5.00 8.52 4.77
N ALA A 116 -3.66 8.61 4.81
CA ALA A 116 -2.79 7.44 4.81
C ALA A 116 -3.04 6.56 6.04
N GLU A 117 -3.13 7.16 7.23
CA GLU A 117 -3.43 6.45 8.46
C GLU A 117 -4.80 5.75 8.39
N ALA A 118 -5.83 6.43 7.89
CA ALA A 118 -7.17 5.86 7.75
C ALA A 118 -7.16 4.63 6.82
N LEU A 119 -6.44 4.68 5.69
CA LEU A 119 -6.28 3.53 4.79
C LEU A 119 -5.48 2.39 5.42
N LEU A 120 -4.37 2.69 6.09
CA LEU A 120 -3.58 1.69 6.83
C LEU A 120 -4.40 1.01 7.93
N SER A 121 -5.32 1.74 8.57
CA SER A 121 -6.17 1.22 9.64
C SER A 121 -7.17 0.15 9.18
N ILE A 122 -7.44 0.04 7.88
CA ILE A 122 -8.34 -0.96 7.29
C ILE A 122 -7.63 -1.98 6.41
N ALA A 123 -6.30 -2.02 6.44
CA ALA A 123 -5.48 -2.94 5.64
C ALA A 123 -5.78 -4.43 5.89
N ASP A 124 -6.34 -4.76 7.06
CA ASP A 124 -6.81 -6.10 7.40
C ASP A 124 -8.20 -6.43 6.85
N GLN A 125 -8.95 -5.43 6.36
CA GLN A 125 -10.38 -5.55 6.03
C GLN A 125 -10.65 -5.61 4.53
N VAL A 126 -9.87 -4.89 3.73
CA VAL A 126 -10.08 -4.75 2.28
C VAL A 126 -8.83 -5.11 1.46
N PRO A 127 -9.01 -5.47 0.17
CA PRO A 127 -7.89 -5.66 -0.75
C PRO A 127 -7.23 -4.31 -1.11
N PHE A 128 -5.91 -4.28 -0.94
CA PHE A 128 -5.01 -3.25 -1.49
C PHE A 128 -3.99 -3.86 -2.46
N GLY A 129 -3.73 -5.17 -2.35
CA GLY A 129 -2.69 -5.84 -3.12
C GLY A 129 -1.31 -5.23 -2.88
N ARG A 130 -0.51 -5.07 -3.95
CA ARG A 130 0.82 -4.43 -3.87
C ARG A 130 0.74 -2.91 -3.73
N ARG A 131 -0.37 -2.27 -4.12
CA ARG A 131 -0.57 -0.81 -4.08
C ARG A 131 -0.52 -0.24 -2.67
N ILE A 132 -0.72 -1.06 -1.64
CA ILE A 132 -0.47 -0.66 -0.23
C ILE A 132 0.93 -0.09 -0.03
N SER A 133 1.92 -0.50 -0.85
CA SER A 133 3.30 -0.02 -0.77
C SER A 133 3.42 1.49 -0.97
N ALA A 134 2.47 2.13 -1.65
CA ALA A 134 2.43 3.58 -1.80
C ALA A 134 2.24 4.33 -0.46
N LEU A 135 1.69 3.65 0.55
CA LEU A 135 1.51 4.18 1.91
C LEU A 135 2.65 3.80 2.86
N LEU A 136 3.64 3.04 2.39
CA LEU A 136 4.70 2.46 3.23
C LEU A 136 6.02 3.25 3.20
N SER A 137 5.95 4.54 2.86
CA SER A 137 7.08 5.45 3.03
C SER A 137 7.41 5.64 4.51
N TRP A 138 8.68 5.94 4.81
CA TRP A 138 9.17 5.98 6.19
C TRP A 138 8.42 6.99 7.06
N ASP A 139 8.10 8.17 6.52
CA ASP A 139 7.34 9.24 7.19
C ASP A 139 5.93 8.78 7.61
N LEU A 140 5.20 8.14 6.69
CA LEU A 140 3.84 7.66 6.94
C LEU A 140 3.84 6.52 7.95
N VAL A 141 4.73 5.54 7.79
CA VAL A 141 4.79 4.39 8.70
C VAL A 141 5.27 4.81 10.09
N ALA A 142 6.21 5.76 10.20
CA ALA A 142 6.65 6.27 11.49
C ALA A 142 5.54 7.03 12.22
N ALA A 143 4.75 7.83 11.50
CA ALA A 143 3.64 8.58 12.08
C ALA A 143 2.44 7.69 12.44
N SER A 144 2.25 6.56 11.76
CA SER A 144 1.10 5.67 11.93
C SER A 144 1.50 4.29 12.47
N LEU A 145 2.61 4.19 13.20
CA LEU A 145 3.17 2.91 13.64
C LEU A 145 2.13 2.10 14.43
N ASP A 146 1.49 2.69 15.44
CA ASP A 146 0.48 2.00 16.26
C ASP A 146 -0.70 1.48 15.42
N THR A 147 -1.12 2.28 14.44
CA THR A 147 -2.17 1.90 13.48
C THR A 147 -1.74 0.72 12.62
N VAL A 148 -0.50 0.73 12.10
CA VAL A 148 0.09 -0.38 11.36
C VAL A 148 0.16 -1.64 12.22
N GLN A 149 0.64 -1.52 13.47
CA GLN A 149 0.77 -2.66 14.38
C GLN A 149 -0.59 -3.30 14.69
N THR A 150 -1.60 -2.45 14.93
CA THR A 150 -2.97 -2.90 15.24
C THR A 150 -3.59 -3.61 14.04
N ALA A 151 -3.49 -3.03 12.83
CA ALA A 151 -4.00 -3.63 11.61
C ALA A 151 -3.30 -4.97 11.33
N VAL A 152 -1.98 -5.06 11.50
CA VAL A 152 -1.23 -6.31 11.32
C VAL A 152 -1.68 -7.39 12.30
N SER A 153 -1.90 -7.04 13.57
CA SER A 153 -2.36 -7.99 14.59
C SER A 153 -3.75 -8.55 14.27
N ARG A 154 -4.71 -7.68 13.92
CA ARG A 154 -6.06 -8.09 13.52
C ARG A 154 -6.04 -8.92 12.24
N GLY A 155 -5.27 -8.49 11.24
CA GLY A 155 -5.14 -9.19 9.96
C GLY A 155 -4.53 -10.58 10.12
N THR A 156 -3.50 -10.73 10.95
CA THR A 156 -2.88 -12.04 11.22
C THR A 156 -3.86 -12.98 11.89
N THR A 157 -4.64 -12.47 12.87
CA THR A 157 -5.71 -13.23 13.53
C THR A 157 -6.78 -13.66 12.53
N ARG A 158 -7.24 -12.73 11.69
CA ARG A 158 -8.24 -13.00 10.64
C ARG A 158 -7.74 -14.05 9.65
N LEU A 159 -6.49 -13.95 9.23
CA LEU A 159 -5.88 -14.87 8.27
C LEU A 159 -5.84 -16.31 8.79
N GLY A 160 -5.51 -16.49 10.08
CA GLY A 160 -5.50 -17.82 10.69
C GLY A 160 -6.89 -18.43 10.93
N ALA A 161 -7.92 -17.60 11.14
CA ALA A 161 -9.28 -18.06 11.40
C ALA A 161 -10.09 -18.30 10.11
N GLN A 162 -10.13 -17.30 9.23
CA GLN A 162 -10.89 -17.33 7.98
C GLN A 162 -10.15 -16.51 6.91
N PRO A 163 -9.28 -17.17 6.11
CA PRO A 163 -8.56 -16.51 5.04
C PRO A 163 -9.54 -15.81 4.07
N PRO A 164 -9.35 -14.52 3.76
CA PRO A 164 -10.17 -13.84 2.76
C PRO A 164 -9.80 -14.31 1.34
N SER A 165 -10.63 -13.94 0.35
CA SER A 165 -10.42 -14.28 -1.06
C SER A 165 -9.25 -13.52 -1.73
N TYR A 166 -8.71 -12.49 -1.08
CA TYR A 166 -7.58 -11.71 -1.56
C TYR A 166 -6.30 -12.03 -0.78
N ASP A 167 -5.15 -11.64 -1.31
CA ASP A 167 -3.82 -11.93 -0.76
C ASP A 167 -3.49 -11.04 0.48
N LEU A 168 -4.25 -11.25 1.57
CA LEU A 168 -4.06 -10.56 2.83
C LEU A 168 -2.65 -10.83 3.40
N GLY A 169 -2.15 -12.05 3.29
CA GLY A 169 -0.81 -12.40 3.75
C GLY A 169 0.28 -11.50 3.14
N LEU A 170 0.23 -11.26 1.83
CA LEU A 170 1.16 -10.33 1.18
C LEU A 170 1.06 -8.91 1.74
N GLN A 171 -0.15 -8.36 1.88
CA GLN A 171 -0.35 -7.01 2.42
C GLN A 171 0.28 -6.87 3.80
N LEU A 172 0.02 -7.83 4.69
CA LEU A 172 0.55 -7.84 6.05
C LEU A 172 2.09 -7.95 6.06
N ALA A 173 2.66 -8.79 5.20
CA ALA A 173 4.11 -8.92 5.09
C ALA A 173 4.79 -7.63 4.62
N LEU A 174 4.18 -6.91 3.67
CA LEU A 174 4.68 -5.61 3.20
C LEU A 174 4.68 -4.58 4.35
N MET A 175 3.59 -4.51 5.12
CA MET A 175 3.48 -3.62 6.28
C MET A 175 4.53 -3.93 7.36
N ILE A 176 4.70 -5.22 7.71
CA ILE A 176 5.73 -5.68 8.66
C ILE A 176 7.13 -5.28 8.18
N ARG A 177 7.44 -5.53 6.90
CA ARG A 177 8.75 -5.17 6.33
C ARG A 177 9.00 -3.67 6.39
N ALA A 178 8.01 -2.84 6.11
CA ALA A 178 8.16 -1.39 6.19
C ALA A 178 8.42 -0.92 7.63
N ALA A 179 7.66 -1.45 8.59
CA ALA A 179 7.79 -1.14 10.01
C ALA A 179 9.07 -1.69 10.65
N HIS A 180 9.72 -2.71 10.07
CA HIS A 180 11.00 -3.25 10.54
C HIS A 180 12.10 -2.19 10.67
N ARG A 181 12.06 -1.14 9.84
CA ARG A 181 13.03 -0.01 9.91
C ARG A 181 12.86 0.86 11.16
N ILE A 182 11.70 0.78 11.82
CA ILE A 182 11.30 1.65 12.93
C ILE A 182 11.20 0.83 14.23
N ALA A 183 10.65 -0.38 14.16
CA ALA A 183 10.43 -1.28 15.28
C ALA A 183 10.85 -2.72 14.91
N PRO A 184 12.16 -3.02 14.87
CA PRO A 184 12.68 -4.31 14.39
C PRO A 184 12.21 -5.49 15.24
N GLU A 185 12.30 -5.39 16.57
CA GLU A 185 11.87 -6.46 17.49
C GLU A 185 10.38 -6.82 17.31
N TRP A 186 9.53 -5.80 17.20
CA TRP A 186 8.11 -6.00 16.92
C TRP A 186 7.89 -6.63 15.55
N ALA A 187 8.63 -6.20 14.52
CA ALA A 187 8.48 -6.71 13.17
C ALA A 187 8.93 -8.18 13.05
N GLU A 188 9.96 -8.58 13.80
CA GLU A 188 10.40 -9.98 13.89
C GLU A 188 9.32 -10.87 14.53
N ASP A 189 8.75 -10.45 15.67
CA ASP A 189 7.64 -11.15 16.33
C ASP A 189 6.40 -11.22 15.42
N ALA A 190 5.98 -10.10 14.86
CA ALA A 190 4.85 -10.04 13.93
C ALA A 190 5.09 -10.93 12.70
N GLY A 191 6.32 -10.96 12.19
CA GLY A 191 6.72 -11.85 11.11
C GLY A 191 6.63 -13.34 11.49
N ALA A 192 7.03 -13.71 12.72
CA ALA A 192 6.87 -15.08 13.22
C ALA A 192 5.40 -15.47 13.36
N ARG A 193 4.57 -14.59 13.94
CA ARG A 193 3.11 -14.79 14.03
C ARG A 193 2.46 -14.92 12.65
N LEU A 194 2.84 -14.07 11.69
CA LEU A 194 2.32 -14.14 10.34
C LEU A 194 2.70 -15.45 9.66
N ARG A 195 3.93 -15.95 9.82
CA ARG A 195 4.35 -17.27 9.31
C ARG A 195 3.51 -18.41 9.87
N ALA A 196 3.21 -18.38 11.17
CA ALA A 196 2.37 -19.38 11.83
C ALA A 196 0.92 -19.35 11.32
N ALA A 197 0.45 -18.21 10.81
CA ALA A 197 -0.87 -18.06 10.18
C ALA A 197 -0.92 -18.51 8.69
N HIS A 198 0.12 -19.15 8.17
CA HIS A 198 0.20 -19.68 6.80
C HIS A 198 -0.12 -18.64 5.70
N PRO A 199 0.69 -17.57 5.55
CA PRO A 199 0.33 -16.38 4.80
C PRO A 199 0.50 -16.48 3.29
N GLY A 200 0.82 -17.68 2.78
CA GLY A 200 1.12 -17.91 1.37
C GLY A 200 2.56 -17.56 0.96
N GLY A 201 3.00 -18.14 -0.16
CA GLY A 201 4.41 -18.06 -0.60
C GLY A 201 4.88 -16.66 -1.00
N ARG A 202 3.98 -15.77 -1.44
CA ARG A 202 4.32 -14.38 -1.76
C ARG A 202 4.67 -13.60 -0.51
N ALA A 203 3.87 -13.71 0.55
CA ALA A 203 4.12 -13.09 1.84
C ALA A 203 5.46 -13.52 2.45
N LEU A 204 5.77 -14.83 2.40
CA LEU A 204 7.01 -15.37 2.95
C LEU A 204 8.27 -14.78 2.32
N ARG A 205 8.22 -14.37 1.03
CA ARG A 205 9.35 -13.72 0.35
C ARG A 205 9.56 -12.26 0.76
N GLU A 206 8.53 -11.60 1.28
CA GLU A 206 8.61 -10.20 1.69
C GLU A 206 9.00 -10.06 3.17
N LEU A 207 8.80 -11.11 3.99
CA LEU A 207 9.17 -11.07 5.41
C LEU A 207 10.69 -11.06 5.61
N PRO A 208 11.23 -10.26 6.56
CA PRO A 208 12.64 -10.32 6.92
C PRO A 208 13.00 -11.74 7.34
N THR A 209 14.00 -12.35 6.70
CA THR A 209 14.56 -13.62 7.16
C THR A 209 15.25 -13.34 8.49
N GLY A 210 14.66 -13.84 9.58
CA GLY A 210 15.29 -13.76 10.90
C GLY A 210 16.71 -14.32 10.80
N GLY A 211 17.67 -13.55 11.31
CA GLY A 211 19.07 -13.93 11.33
C GLY A 211 19.28 -15.18 12.18
N VAL A 212 19.23 -16.34 11.53
CA VAL A 212 20.10 -17.45 11.88
C VAL A 212 21.15 -17.48 10.80
N GLU A 213 22.10 -16.54 10.87
CA GLU A 213 23.42 -16.80 10.32
C GLU A 213 23.94 -18.02 11.06
N GLY A 214 23.82 -19.16 10.39
CA GLY A 214 24.52 -20.36 10.80
C GLY A 214 25.98 -19.99 11.04
N ARG A 215 26.50 -20.41 12.18
CA ARG A 215 27.93 -20.65 12.36
C ARG A 215 28.35 -21.67 11.31
N GLY A 216 28.53 -21.20 10.08
CA GLY A 216 29.08 -21.92 8.96
C GLY A 216 30.57 -22.06 9.24
N SER A 217 30.91 -23.18 9.87
CA SER A 217 32.25 -23.73 9.94
C SER A 217 32.95 -23.60 8.58
N ALA A 218 33.80 -22.59 8.45
CA ALA A 218 34.73 -22.46 7.34
C ALA A 218 36.14 -22.77 7.86
N ARG A 219 36.50 -24.06 7.84
CA ARG A 219 37.83 -24.57 7.48
C ARG A 219 37.86 -26.09 7.58
N SER A 220 37.44 -26.74 6.51
CA SER A 220 38.02 -28.02 6.10
C SER A 220 38.15 -28.01 4.58
N ALA A 221 39.39 -27.80 4.14
CA ALA A 221 40.00 -28.46 2.98
C ALA A 221 41.32 -27.73 2.67
N VAL A 222 42.44 -28.34 3.06
CA VAL A 222 43.53 -28.65 2.11
C VAL A 222 44.18 -29.93 2.63
N THR A 223 43.70 -31.06 2.10
CA THR A 223 44.46 -32.31 2.02
C THR A 223 45.16 -32.24 0.67
N MET A 224 46.49 -32.08 0.67
CA MET A 224 47.31 -32.25 -0.53
C MET A 224 47.67 -33.73 -0.67
N PRO A 225 47.42 -34.38 -1.82
CA PRO A 225 48.02 -35.67 -2.13
C PRO A 225 49.24 -35.51 -3.03
N GLY A 226 50.22 -36.41 -2.85
CA GLY A 226 51.31 -36.72 -3.78
C GLY A 226 52.56 -35.87 -3.57
N ASP A 227 53.79 -36.39 -3.64
CA ASP A 227 54.21 -37.72 -4.08
C ASP A 227 55.64 -37.95 -3.61
N GLY A 228 55.94 -39.18 -3.21
CA GLY A 228 57.28 -39.61 -2.83
C GLY A 228 58.02 -40.24 -4.01
N GLY A 229 59.30 -39.88 -4.15
CA GLY A 229 60.33 -40.62 -4.91
C GLY A 229 60.60 -40.03 -6.30
N GLY A 230 61.84 -39.77 -6.74
CA GLY A 230 63.21 -39.94 -6.24
C GLY A 230 64.10 -38.95 -7.04
N VAL A 231 65.40 -38.78 -6.82
CA VAL A 231 66.49 -39.71 -7.19
C VAL A 231 67.81 -39.05 -6.76
N ARG A 232 68.58 -39.72 -5.89
CA ARG A 232 70.03 -40.04 -5.96
C ARG A 232 70.57 -40.34 -4.56
#